data_AF-A0A349MUT8-F1
#
_entry.id   AF-A0A349MUT8-F1
#
_cell.length_a   1.000
_cell.length_b   1.000
_cell.length_c   1.000
_cell.angle_alpha   90.00
_cell.angle_beta   90.00
_cell.angle_gamma   90.00
#
_symmetry.space_group_name_H-M   'P 1'
#
loop_
_entity.id
_entity.type
_entity.pdbx_description
1 polymer ?
#
loop_
_entity_poly.entity_id
_entity_poly.type
_entity_poly.pdbx_seq_one_letter_code
_entity_poly.pdbx_strand_id
1 'polypeptide(L)'
;MVEVSRKHVEKLSVTVEQKIKGEFTYWKKWVWNKDEPLVMVLANYPVTGSVMKDSLTGILIRNAIVDRGTFGGIVISNLFNAQVKWPCNKRLDEASAPDGIEELMAVTKDVDKVILATGSLSTKYEVATVRLADYIDQCKAEKQQQKLFWLLNDGGKKVHPLALRDAPWEFGPVTTIDEDTTKPEKSPVKPELKVVTNDEKMRVVKNE
;
A
#
# COMPACT_ATOMS: atom_id res chain seq x y z
N MET A 1 49.60 0.14 19.88
CA MET A 1 49.21 -1.18 19.35
C MET A 1 48.06 -0.95 18.39
N VAL A 2 48.22 -1.33 17.12
CA VAL A 2 47.13 -1.25 16.14
C VAL A 2 46.43 -2.59 16.17
N GLU A 3 45.20 -2.65 16.69
CA GLU A 3 44.36 -3.85 16.58
C GLU A 3 44.04 -4.07 15.10
N VAL A 4 44.69 -5.06 14.50
CA VAL A 4 44.34 -5.53 13.16
C VAL A 4 43.12 -6.43 13.32
N SER A 5 41.92 -5.87 13.12
CA SER A 5 40.70 -6.68 13.14
C SER A 5 40.77 -7.73 12.03
N ARG A 6 40.65 -9.00 12.42
CA ARG A 6 40.66 -10.11 11.46
C ARG A 6 39.31 -10.17 10.75
N LYS A 7 39.32 -10.46 9.45
CA LYS A 7 38.11 -10.73 8.67
C LYS A 7 37.34 -11.87 9.33
N HIS A 8 36.04 -11.72 9.52
CA HIS A 8 35.15 -12.81 9.93
C HIS A 8 34.02 -12.98 8.92
N VAL A 9 33.43 -14.18 8.94
CA VAL A 9 32.30 -14.55 8.08
C VAL A 9 31.07 -14.69 8.98
N GLU A 10 30.00 -13.98 8.62
CA GLU A 10 28.67 -14.21 9.18
C GLU A 10 27.89 -15.18 8.31
N LYS A 11 27.15 -16.08 8.95
CA LYS A 11 26.31 -17.08 8.27
C LYS A 11 24.93 -17.07 8.90
N LEU A 12 23.92 -17.06 8.06
CA LEU A 12 22.51 -17.18 8.44
C LEU A 12 21.81 -18.01 7.36
N SER A 13 20.88 -18.87 7.78
CA SER A 13 20.00 -19.59 6.88
C SER A 13 18.65 -18.87 6.82
N VAL A 14 18.14 -18.66 5.62
CA VAL A 14 16.83 -18.03 5.39
C VAL A 14 15.98 -18.98 4.55
N THR A 15 14.79 -19.32 5.04
CA THR A 15 13.78 -20.04 4.25
C THR A 15 12.98 -19.02 3.45
N VAL A 16 12.86 -19.22 2.14
CA VAL A 16 12.05 -18.38 1.25
C VAL A 16 10.97 -19.22 0.58
N GLU A 17 9.72 -18.81 0.74
CA GLU A 17 8.54 -19.49 0.22
C GLU A 17 7.70 -18.51 -0.62
N GLN A 18 7.00 -19.02 -1.62
CA GLN A 18 6.06 -18.22 -2.42
C GLN A 18 4.83 -19.07 -2.72
N LYS A 19 3.64 -18.51 -2.52
CA LYS A 19 2.39 -19.19 -2.83
C LYS A 19 1.81 -18.67 -4.15
N ILE A 20 1.61 -19.60 -5.07
CA ILE A 20 1.15 -19.36 -6.45
C ILE A 20 0.01 -20.33 -6.76
N LYS A 21 -1.04 -19.86 -7.45
CA LYS A 21 -2.11 -20.69 -8.03
C LYS A 21 -2.46 -20.14 -9.40
N GLY A 22 -2.19 -20.94 -10.45
CA GLY A 22 -2.30 -20.45 -11.83
C GLY A 22 -1.38 -19.25 -12.07
N GLU A 23 -1.92 -18.15 -12.55
CA GLU A 23 -1.20 -16.89 -12.79
C GLU A 23 -1.10 -15.98 -11.55
N PHE A 24 -1.81 -16.32 -10.47
CA PHE A 24 -1.88 -15.50 -9.27
C PHE A 24 -0.76 -15.82 -8.28
N THR A 25 -0.07 -14.77 -7.81
CA THR A 25 0.87 -14.82 -6.69
C THR A 25 0.21 -14.19 -5.47
N TYR A 26 0.04 -14.96 -4.41
CA TYR A 26 -0.66 -14.52 -3.21
C TYR A 26 0.31 -13.80 -2.28
N TRP A 27 1.39 -14.48 -1.91
CA TRP A 27 2.39 -13.94 -1.01
C TRP A 27 3.76 -14.55 -1.25
N LYS A 28 4.76 -13.89 -0.68
CA LYS A 28 6.12 -14.37 -0.58
C LYS A 28 6.62 -14.19 0.86
N LYS A 29 7.25 -15.20 1.42
CA LYS A 29 7.59 -15.30 2.83
C LYS A 29 9.08 -15.56 3.00
N TRP A 30 9.69 -14.89 3.97
CA TRP A 30 11.07 -15.10 4.41
C TRP A 30 11.07 -15.36 5.90
N VAL A 31 11.77 -16.39 6.34
CA VAL A 31 11.94 -16.69 7.77
C VAL A 31 13.41 -16.97 8.03
N TRP A 32 14.00 -16.20 8.95
CA TRP A 32 15.37 -16.35 9.42
C TRP A 32 15.45 -16.76 10.89
N ASN A 33 14.40 -16.54 11.67
CA ASN A 33 14.25 -17.08 13.01
C ASN A 33 12.77 -17.49 13.24
N LYS A 34 12.53 -18.75 13.63
CA LYS A 34 11.17 -19.27 13.82
C LYS A 34 10.62 -19.02 15.22
N ASP A 35 11.50 -18.69 16.17
CA ASP A 35 11.15 -18.46 17.56
C ASP A 35 10.78 -16.99 17.83
N GLU A 36 10.88 -16.14 16.80
CA GLU A 36 10.62 -14.70 16.86
C GLU A 36 9.35 -14.34 16.08
N PRO A 37 8.69 -13.20 16.38
CA PRO A 37 7.44 -12.81 15.75
C PRO A 37 7.51 -12.70 14.22
N LEU A 38 6.41 -13.02 13.55
CA LEU A 38 6.23 -12.82 12.11
C LEU A 38 5.39 -11.57 11.84
N VAL A 39 5.77 -10.82 10.80
CA VAL A 39 4.99 -9.68 10.31
C VAL A 39 4.53 -9.91 8.88
N MET A 40 3.27 -9.60 8.60
CA MET A 40 2.78 -9.45 7.24
C MET A 40 2.84 -7.98 6.81
N VAL A 41 3.26 -7.74 5.58
CA VAL A 41 3.10 -6.43 4.91
C VAL A 41 2.17 -6.63 3.72
N LEU A 42 1.01 -5.98 3.76
CA LEU A 42 0.03 -5.98 2.67
C LEU A 42 0.38 -4.90 1.65
N ALA A 43 1.00 -5.32 0.55
CA ALA A 43 1.29 -4.50 -0.61
C ALA A 43 0.13 -4.51 -1.63
N ASN A 44 0.28 -3.77 -2.73
CA ASN A 44 -0.78 -3.62 -3.72
C ASN A 44 -0.94 -4.84 -4.64
N TYR A 45 0.13 -5.25 -5.31
CA TYR A 45 0.15 -6.37 -6.26
C TYR A 45 1.58 -6.90 -6.42
N PRO A 46 1.75 -8.18 -6.82
CA PRO A 46 3.06 -8.78 -6.98
C PRO A 46 3.80 -8.24 -8.21
N VAL A 47 5.10 -8.53 -8.26
CA VAL A 47 5.87 -8.51 -9.51
C VAL A 47 6.08 -9.95 -9.95
N THR A 48 5.82 -10.25 -11.22
CA THR A 48 6.00 -11.60 -11.75
C THR A 48 7.47 -11.99 -11.72
N GLY A 49 7.74 -13.18 -11.16
CA GLY A 49 9.10 -13.64 -10.93
C GLY A 49 9.18 -14.98 -10.20
N SER A 50 10.37 -15.57 -10.23
CA SER A 50 10.69 -16.72 -9.38
C SER A 50 10.79 -16.31 -7.91
N VAL A 51 10.81 -17.31 -7.02
CA VAL A 51 10.99 -17.12 -5.58
C VAL A 51 12.31 -16.40 -5.20
N MET A 52 13.29 -16.33 -6.10
CA MET A 52 14.53 -15.58 -5.86
C MET A 52 14.49 -14.15 -6.39
N LYS A 53 13.55 -13.83 -7.28
CA LYS A 53 13.42 -12.48 -7.83
C LYS A 53 12.62 -11.60 -6.88
N ASP A 54 13.09 -10.38 -6.67
CA ASP A 54 12.37 -9.38 -5.88
C ASP A 54 12.06 -8.12 -6.67
N SER A 55 11.02 -7.44 -6.21
CA SER A 55 10.70 -6.09 -6.62
C SER A 55 11.43 -5.09 -5.73
N LEU A 56 11.60 -3.85 -6.23
CA LEU A 56 12.13 -2.76 -5.42
C LEU A 56 11.29 -2.56 -4.14
N THR A 57 9.96 -2.59 -4.25
CA THR A 57 9.05 -2.54 -3.10
C THR A 57 9.33 -3.67 -2.11
N GLY A 58 9.53 -4.90 -2.58
CA GLY A 58 9.83 -6.06 -1.73
C GLY A 58 11.16 -5.92 -1.00
N ILE A 59 12.19 -5.39 -1.67
CA ILE A 59 13.50 -5.10 -1.06
C ILE A 59 13.36 -4.04 0.03
N LEU A 60 12.67 -2.92 -0.25
CA LEU A 60 12.44 -1.85 0.74
C LEU A 60 11.69 -2.37 1.96
N ILE A 61 10.62 -3.14 1.74
CA ILE A 61 9.84 -3.75 2.81
C ILE A 61 10.75 -4.62 3.69
N ARG A 62 11.54 -5.52 3.11
CA ARG A 62 12.39 -6.42 3.90
C ARG A 62 13.43 -5.67 4.71
N ASN A 63 14.14 -4.73 4.09
CA ASN A 63 15.17 -3.96 4.80
C ASN A 63 14.55 -3.20 5.97
N ALA A 64 13.43 -2.51 5.75
CA ALA A 64 12.74 -1.77 6.80
C ALA A 64 12.26 -2.66 7.97
N ILE A 65 11.95 -3.94 7.72
CA ILE A 65 11.58 -4.89 8.78
C ILE A 65 12.81 -5.49 9.47
N VAL A 66 13.86 -5.82 8.73
CA VAL A 66 15.13 -6.32 9.28
C VAL A 66 15.79 -5.27 10.18
N ASP A 67 15.83 -4.01 9.75
CA ASP A 67 16.44 -2.89 10.49
C ASP A 67 15.75 -2.63 11.83
N ARG A 68 14.50 -3.08 12.00
CA ARG A 68 13.80 -2.99 13.30
C ARG A 68 14.27 -4.01 14.31
N GLY A 69 14.81 -5.15 13.87
CA GLY A 69 15.36 -6.19 14.75
C GLY A 69 14.35 -6.90 15.67
N THR A 70 13.03 -6.73 15.46
CA THR A 70 11.98 -7.31 16.32
C THR A 70 11.21 -8.48 15.70
N PHE A 71 11.61 -8.95 14.52
CA PHE A 71 10.89 -9.99 13.79
C PHE A 71 11.84 -11.11 13.34
N GLY A 72 11.34 -12.34 13.34
CA GLY A 72 12.02 -13.53 12.82
C GLY A 72 11.74 -13.82 11.35
N GLY A 73 10.79 -13.11 10.77
CA GLY A 73 10.41 -13.28 9.39
C GLY A 73 9.33 -12.31 8.95
N ILE A 74 9.09 -12.35 7.65
CA ILE A 74 8.16 -11.46 6.96
C ILE A 74 7.38 -12.20 5.90
N VAL A 75 6.09 -11.89 5.80
CA VAL A 75 5.22 -12.28 4.68
C VAL A 75 4.82 -11.02 3.92
N ILE A 76 5.24 -10.91 2.66
CA ILE A 76 4.73 -9.86 1.76
C ILE A 76 3.54 -10.45 1.03
N SER A 77 2.34 -10.04 1.41
CA SER A 77 1.10 -10.41 0.75
C SER A 77 0.57 -9.24 -0.09
N ASN A 78 -0.37 -9.51 -0.98
CA ASN A 78 -0.86 -8.51 -1.93
C ASN A 78 -2.38 -8.37 -1.89
N LEU A 79 -2.87 -7.14 -1.96
CA LEU A 79 -4.30 -6.84 -2.07
C LEU A 79 -4.88 -7.41 -3.37
N PHE A 80 -4.10 -7.37 -4.45
CA PHE A 80 -4.40 -7.97 -5.75
C PHE A 80 -3.33 -9.01 -6.09
N ASN A 81 -3.72 -10.11 -6.73
CA ASN A 81 -2.88 -11.31 -6.85
C ASN A 81 -2.13 -11.43 -8.18
N ALA A 82 -2.38 -10.52 -9.14
CA ALA A 82 -1.63 -10.43 -10.39
C ALA A 82 -0.98 -9.05 -10.57
N GLN A 83 0.09 -9.00 -11.36
CA GLN A 83 0.82 -7.74 -11.61
C GLN A 83 -0.03 -6.75 -12.42
N VAL A 84 -0.12 -5.51 -11.95
CA VAL A 84 -0.86 -4.44 -12.64
C VAL A 84 0.09 -3.32 -13.05
N LYS A 85 0.36 -3.18 -14.36
CA LYS A 85 1.25 -2.13 -14.88
C LYS A 85 0.62 -0.74 -14.84
N TRP A 86 -0.66 -0.64 -15.22
CA TRP A 86 -1.40 0.61 -15.24
C TRP A 86 -2.76 0.38 -14.55
N PRO A 87 -2.89 0.77 -13.28
CA PRO A 87 -4.08 0.48 -12.51
C PRO A 87 -5.29 1.28 -13.01
N CYS A 88 -6.40 0.57 -13.13
CA CYS A 88 -7.76 1.09 -13.27
C CYS A 88 -8.71 0.05 -12.65
N ASN A 89 -9.95 0.43 -12.33
CA ASN A 89 -10.91 -0.48 -11.67
C ASN A 89 -11.01 -1.83 -12.37
N LYS A 90 -11.17 -1.85 -13.71
CA LYS A 90 -11.24 -3.08 -14.50
C LYS A 90 -10.03 -3.99 -14.34
N ARG A 91 -8.81 -3.46 -14.45
CA ARG A 91 -7.58 -4.26 -14.35
C ARG A 91 -7.27 -4.73 -12.94
N LEU A 92 -7.67 -3.96 -11.94
CA LEU A 92 -7.56 -4.36 -10.54
C LEU A 92 -8.53 -5.50 -10.23
N ASP A 93 -9.76 -5.43 -10.76
CA ASP A 93 -10.74 -6.50 -10.65
C ASP A 93 -10.23 -7.79 -11.31
N GLU A 94 -9.75 -7.72 -12.56
CA GLU A 94 -9.13 -8.85 -13.28
C GLU A 94 -7.89 -9.43 -12.55
N ALA A 95 -7.17 -8.60 -11.78
CA ALA A 95 -6.01 -9.04 -11.01
C ALA A 95 -6.37 -9.67 -9.65
N SER A 96 -7.64 -9.72 -9.30
CA SER A 96 -8.11 -10.29 -8.03
C SER A 96 -8.34 -11.80 -8.17
N ALA A 97 -7.61 -12.60 -7.39
CA ALA A 97 -7.96 -14.00 -7.26
C ALA A 97 -9.29 -14.11 -6.48
N PRO A 98 -10.21 -15.02 -6.87
CA PRO A 98 -11.48 -15.23 -6.17
C PRO A 98 -11.32 -15.59 -4.69
N ASP A 99 -10.30 -16.38 -4.36
CA ASP A 99 -9.91 -16.81 -3.01
C ASP A 99 -8.84 -15.89 -2.38
N GLY A 100 -8.57 -14.73 -2.99
CA GLY A 100 -7.50 -13.83 -2.55
C GLY A 100 -7.70 -13.27 -1.14
N ILE A 101 -8.94 -12.94 -0.75
CA ILE A 101 -9.23 -12.45 0.60
C ILE A 101 -9.16 -13.59 1.62
N GLU A 102 -9.67 -14.79 1.28
CA GLU A 102 -9.56 -15.98 2.14
C GLU A 102 -8.09 -16.27 2.47
N GLU A 103 -7.21 -16.21 1.47
CA GLU A 103 -5.77 -16.39 1.68
C GLU A 103 -5.16 -15.28 2.56
N LEU A 104 -5.57 -14.02 2.37
CA LEU A 104 -5.12 -12.91 3.23
C LEU A 104 -5.51 -13.15 4.68
N MET A 105 -6.73 -13.62 4.93
CA MET A 105 -7.22 -13.96 6.26
C MET A 105 -6.44 -15.13 6.87
N ALA A 106 -6.12 -16.16 6.09
CA ALA A 106 -5.29 -17.27 6.54
C ALA A 106 -3.91 -16.79 7.01
N VAL A 107 -3.21 -15.98 6.19
CA VAL A 107 -1.90 -15.42 6.57
C VAL A 107 -2.02 -14.51 7.79
N THR A 108 -3.09 -13.73 7.91
CA THR A 108 -3.32 -12.83 9.06
C THR A 108 -3.42 -13.59 10.39
N LYS A 109 -3.98 -14.81 10.37
CA LYS A 109 -4.04 -15.69 11.55
C LYS A 109 -2.63 -16.13 11.98
N ASP A 110 -1.77 -16.40 11.01
CA ASP A 110 -0.43 -16.98 11.20
C ASP A 110 0.67 -15.97 11.54
N VAL A 111 0.37 -14.67 11.55
CA VAL A 111 1.35 -13.60 11.87
C VAL A 111 0.95 -12.82 13.12
N ASP A 112 1.92 -12.17 13.76
CA ASP A 112 1.71 -11.38 14.98
C ASP A 112 1.28 -9.95 14.67
N LYS A 113 1.68 -9.43 13.50
CA LYS A 113 1.40 -8.06 13.07
C LYS A 113 1.15 -7.99 11.57
N VAL A 114 0.25 -7.11 11.15
CA VAL A 114 -0.02 -6.79 9.74
C VAL A 114 0.18 -5.29 9.53
N ILE A 115 0.94 -4.94 8.50
CA ILE A 115 1.17 -3.56 8.06
C ILE A 115 0.48 -3.36 6.71
N LEU A 116 -0.51 -2.47 6.67
CA LEU A 116 -1.23 -2.07 5.47
C LEU A 116 -0.45 -0.99 4.74
N ALA A 117 0.16 -1.35 3.62
CA ALA A 117 1.10 -0.52 2.86
C ALA A 117 0.59 -0.20 1.44
N THR A 118 -0.72 0.04 1.33
CA THR A 118 -1.42 0.21 0.04
C THR A 118 -1.28 1.64 -0.54
N GLY A 119 -0.94 2.61 0.31
CA GLY A 119 -0.85 4.03 -0.06
C GLY A 119 -2.16 4.55 -0.68
N SER A 120 -2.04 5.42 -1.69
CA SER A 120 -3.21 6.04 -2.33
C SER A 120 -3.99 5.11 -3.27
N LEU A 121 -3.58 3.85 -3.46
CA LEU A 121 -4.30 2.96 -4.37
C LEU A 121 -5.73 2.74 -3.88
N SER A 122 -5.88 2.49 -2.58
CA SER A 122 -7.16 2.22 -1.90
C SER A 122 -8.02 3.46 -1.67
N THR A 123 -7.54 4.66 -2.02
CA THR A 123 -8.35 5.89 -2.04
C THR A 123 -8.64 6.38 -3.47
N LYS A 124 -7.85 5.94 -4.45
CA LYS A 124 -7.97 6.37 -5.85
C LYS A 124 -8.90 5.47 -6.68
N TYR A 125 -8.98 4.18 -6.37
CA TYR A 125 -9.73 3.20 -7.15
C TYR A 125 -10.76 2.49 -6.29
N GLU A 126 -12.03 2.60 -6.67
CA GLU A 126 -13.17 2.03 -5.96
C GLU A 126 -12.98 0.53 -5.67
N VAL A 127 -12.51 -0.25 -6.66
CA VAL A 127 -12.25 -1.69 -6.47
C VAL A 127 -11.22 -1.93 -5.38
N ALA A 128 -10.18 -1.10 -5.27
CA ALA A 128 -9.19 -1.21 -4.19
C ALA A 128 -9.73 -0.73 -2.85
N THR A 129 -10.59 0.29 -2.83
CA THR A 129 -11.28 0.76 -1.63
C THR A 129 -12.16 -0.34 -1.05
N VAL A 130 -13.05 -0.91 -1.87
CA VAL A 130 -13.98 -1.96 -1.45
C VAL A 130 -13.24 -3.21 -1.01
N ARG A 131 -12.24 -3.65 -1.77
CA ARG A 131 -11.48 -4.87 -1.45
C ARG A 131 -10.66 -4.74 -0.16
N LEU A 132 -10.07 -3.57 0.10
CA LEU A 132 -9.35 -3.34 1.36
C LEU A 132 -10.31 -3.24 2.54
N ALA A 133 -11.47 -2.60 2.35
CA ALA A 133 -12.50 -2.53 3.37
C ALA A 133 -13.02 -3.92 3.74
N ASP A 134 -13.33 -4.78 2.75
CA ASP A 134 -13.74 -6.17 2.97
C ASP A 134 -12.70 -6.95 3.79
N TYR A 135 -11.42 -6.85 3.45
CA TYR A 135 -10.35 -7.48 4.25
C TYR A 135 -10.31 -6.98 5.71
N ILE A 136 -10.41 -5.65 5.93
CA ILE A 136 -10.41 -5.06 7.28
C ILE A 136 -11.64 -5.50 8.07
N ASP A 137 -12.81 -5.54 7.44
CA ASP A 137 -14.07 -5.96 8.05
C ASP A 137 -14.03 -7.44 8.44
N GLN A 138 -13.45 -8.29 7.59
CA GLN A 138 -13.23 -9.71 7.93
C GLN A 138 -12.23 -9.87 9.09
N CYS A 139 -11.14 -9.10 9.11
CA CYS A 139 -10.23 -9.05 10.26
C CYS A 139 -10.95 -8.64 11.55
N LYS A 140 -11.87 -7.67 11.48
CA LYS A 140 -12.68 -7.25 12.61
C LYS A 140 -13.65 -8.35 13.06
N ALA A 141 -14.35 -8.98 12.13
CA ALA A 141 -15.28 -10.07 12.40
C ALA A 141 -14.58 -11.26 13.10
N GLU A 142 -13.33 -11.54 12.74
CA GLU A 142 -12.51 -12.59 13.33
C GLU A 142 -11.62 -12.15 14.50
N LYS A 143 -11.82 -10.94 15.05
CA LYS A 143 -11.07 -10.41 16.20
C LYS A 143 -9.54 -10.34 15.98
N GLN A 144 -9.13 -10.00 14.76
CA GLN A 144 -7.74 -9.80 14.35
C GLN A 144 -7.38 -8.30 14.20
N GLN A 145 -8.34 -7.38 14.38
CA GLN A 145 -8.16 -5.94 14.11
C GLN A 145 -6.94 -5.33 14.85
N GLN A 146 -6.65 -5.77 16.07
CA GLN A 146 -5.51 -5.30 16.87
C GLN A 146 -4.14 -5.60 16.23
N LYS A 147 -4.08 -6.54 15.28
CA LYS A 147 -2.86 -6.84 14.52
C LYS A 147 -2.63 -5.84 13.39
N LEU A 148 -3.63 -5.06 12.98
CA LEU A 148 -3.56 -4.22 11.79
C LEU A 148 -3.01 -2.83 12.10
N PHE A 149 -2.03 -2.41 11.30
CA PHE A 149 -1.42 -1.08 11.37
C PHE A 149 -1.29 -0.47 9.98
N TRP A 150 -1.54 0.82 9.84
CA TRP A 150 -1.20 1.57 8.63
C TRP A 150 0.30 1.84 8.55
N LEU A 151 0.87 1.73 7.36
CA LEU A 151 2.18 2.33 7.07
C LEU A 151 2.02 3.84 6.90
N LEU A 152 2.70 4.61 7.75
CA LEU A 152 2.66 6.06 7.77
C LEU A 152 4.02 6.67 7.43
N ASN A 153 4.01 7.88 6.86
CA ASN A 153 5.18 8.76 6.85
C ASN A 153 5.29 9.56 8.15
N ASP A 154 6.36 10.34 8.27
CA ASP A 154 6.65 11.28 9.37
C ASP A 154 5.53 12.32 9.63
N GLY A 155 4.68 12.57 8.64
CA GLY A 155 3.50 13.42 8.74
C GLY A 155 2.19 12.68 9.07
N GLY A 156 2.25 11.39 9.42
CA GLY A 156 1.08 10.57 9.75
C GLY A 156 0.19 10.18 8.56
N LYS A 157 0.63 10.39 7.32
CA LYS A 157 -0.12 10.04 6.11
C LYS A 157 0.12 8.59 5.72
N LYS A 158 -0.95 7.90 5.31
CA LYS A 158 -0.88 6.54 4.76
C LYS A 158 -0.11 6.52 3.45
N VAL A 159 0.88 5.66 3.35
CA VAL A 159 1.79 5.63 2.20
C VAL A 159 2.07 4.22 1.71
N HIS A 160 2.49 4.15 0.45
CA HIS A 160 3.10 2.96 -0.13
C HIS A 160 4.62 2.99 0.15
N PRO A 161 5.32 1.85 0.32
CA PRO A 161 6.75 1.82 0.68
C PRO A 161 7.64 2.69 -0.22
N LEU A 162 7.39 2.70 -1.53
CA LEU A 162 8.15 3.52 -2.49
C LEU A 162 8.05 5.04 -2.26
N ALA A 163 7.01 5.51 -1.56
CA ALA A 163 6.83 6.94 -1.30
C ALA A 163 7.71 7.44 -0.14
N LEU A 164 8.17 6.54 0.74
CA LEU A 164 8.99 6.90 1.90
C LEU A 164 10.45 7.18 1.52
N ARG A 165 10.94 6.59 0.41
CA ARG A 165 12.36 6.64 0.04
C ARG A 165 13.22 6.17 1.23
N ASP A 166 13.94 7.09 1.86
CA ASP A 166 14.82 6.83 3.00
C ASP A 166 14.24 7.32 4.34
N ALA A 167 13.00 7.83 4.34
CA ALA A 167 12.31 8.26 5.56
C ALA A 167 11.99 7.06 6.47
N PRO A 168 12.00 7.26 7.80
CA PRO A 168 11.64 6.22 8.74
C PRO A 168 10.19 5.76 8.53
N TRP A 169 9.96 4.48 8.75
CA TRP A 169 8.61 3.91 8.68
C TRP A 169 7.91 4.15 10.02
N GLU A 170 6.68 4.65 9.97
CA GLU A 170 5.83 4.76 11.14
C GLU A 170 4.60 3.87 11.01
N PHE A 171 4.07 3.43 12.15
CA PHE A 171 2.91 2.53 12.20
C PHE A 171 1.82 3.11 13.09
N GLY A 172 0.65 3.37 12.51
CA GLY A 172 -0.54 3.80 13.25
C GLY A 172 -1.59 2.70 13.31
N PRO A 173 -2.45 2.64 14.34
CA PRO A 173 -3.52 1.66 14.42
C PRO A 173 -4.53 1.83 13.28
N VAL A 174 -5.15 0.72 12.84
CA VAL A 174 -6.29 0.78 11.91
C VAL A 174 -7.58 0.97 12.71
N THR A 175 -8.04 2.22 12.81
CA THR A 175 -9.36 2.56 13.35
C THR A 175 -10.39 2.56 12.22
N THR A 176 -11.63 2.14 12.50
CA THR A 176 -12.71 2.05 11.50
C THR A 176 -13.34 3.40 11.15
N ILE A 177 -12.60 4.52 11.22
CA ILE A 177 -13.14 5.84 10.88
C ILE A 177 -12.06 6.63 10.14
N ASP A 178 -12.04 6.50 8.82
CA ASP A 178 -11.56 7.55 7.93
C ASP A 178 -12.77 8.14 7.23
N GLU A 179 -13.53 8.98 7.93
CA GLU A 179 -14.64 9.76 7.36
C GLU A 179 -14.16 10.88 6.41
N ASP A 180 -12.85 11.00 6.13
CA ASP A 180 -12.30 12.17 5.43
C ASP A 180 -12.14 12.02 3.90
N THR A 181 -12.83 11.06 3.26
CA THR A 181 -12.81 10.92 1.79
C THR A 181 -14.09 11.31 1.06
N THR A 182 -15.04 11.98 1.71
CA THR A 182 -16.19 12.63 1.03
C THR A 182 -16.18 14.15 1.20
N LYS A 183 -15.08 14.79 0.79
CA LYS A 183 -15.16 16.16 0.26
C LYS A 183 -14.93 16.11 -1.25
N PRO A 184 -15.97 16.28 -2.08
CA PRO A 184 -15.75 16.59 -3.48
C PRO A 184 -15.02 17.93 -3.53
N GLU A 185 -13.91 17.93 -4.24
CA GLU A 185 -13.16 19.12 -4.63
C GLU A 185 -14.15 20.12 -5.25
N LYS A 186 -14.52 21.16 -4.49
CA LYS A 186 -15.36 22.24 -5.02
C LYS A 186 -14.55 23.00 -6.07
N SER A 187 -14.90 22.81 -7.33
CA SER A 187 -14.91 23.89 -8.33
C SER A 187 -15.90 23.52 -9.44
N PRO A 188 -16.78 24.47 -9.80
CA PRO A 188 -16.33 25.53 -10.70
C PRO A 188 -16.73 26.92 -10.23
N VAL A 189 -15.78 27.86 -10.31
CA VAL A 189 -16.08 29.29 -10.33
C VAL A 189 -16.88 29.57 -11.61
N LYS A 190 -18.14 29.99 -11.45
CA LYS A 190 -18.97 30.55 -12.52
C LYS A 190 -18.30 31.81 -13.09
N PRO A 191 -18.33 32.05 -14.41
CA PRO A 191 -17.95 33.35 -14.95
C PRO A 191 -19.03 34.37 -14.58
N GLU A 192 -18.68 35.37 -13.76
CA GLU A 192 -19.50 36.56 -13.58
C GLU A 192 -19.42 37.43 -14.85
N LEU A 193 -20.54 37.50 -15.57
CA LEU A 193 -20.78 38.52 -16.57
C LEU A 193 -20.83 39.90 -15.88
N LYS A 194 -19.79 40.71 -16.07
CA LYS A 194 -19.86 42.14 -15.80
C LYS A 194 -20.55 42.83 -16.97
N VAL A 195 -21.81 43.19 -16.77
CA VAL A 195 -22.51 44.21 -17.56
C VAL A 195 -21.83 45.54 -17.27
N VAL A 196 -21.15 46.12 -18.26
CA VAL A 196 -20.71 47.51 -18.24
C VAL A 196 -21.67 48.29 -19.11
N THR A 197 -22.69 48.87 -18.48
CA THR A 197 -23.45 49.98 -19.04
C THR A 197 -22.71 51.27 -18.70
N ASN A 198 -22.26 52.00 -19.72
CA ASN A 198 -22.07 53.44 -19.65
C ASN A 198 -22.63 54.03 -20.94
N ASP A 199 -23.85 54.56 -20.83
CA ASP A 199 -24.41 55.52 -21.76
C ASP A 199 -23.58 56.82 -21.69
N GLU A 200 -23.09 57.28 -22.84
CA GLU A 200 -23.15 58.68 -23.29
C GLU A 200 -22.17 58.90 -24.45
N LYS A 201 -22.67 58.88 -25.68
CA LYS A 201 -22.74 60.09 -26.53
C LYS A 201 -23.17 59.71 -27.94
N MET A 202 -24.37 60.18 -28.30
CA MET A 202 -24.81 60.41 -29.66
C MET A 202 -23.73 61.17 -30.45
N ARG A 203 -23.28 60.59 -31.57
CA ARG A 203 -22.98 61.36 -32.78
C ARG A 203 -23.49 60.60 -34.00
N VAL A 204 -24.53 61.18 -34.57
CA VAL A 204 -25.03 60.92 -35.92
C VAL A 204 -23.97 61.35 -36.93
N VAL A 205 -23.53 60.47 -37.82
CA VAL A 205 -23.05 60.86 -39.16
C VAL A 205 -23.50 59.79 -40.16
N LYS A 206 -24.01 60.29 -41.30
CA LYS A 206 -24.80 59.63 -42.34
C LYS A 206 -24.02 58.65 -43.23
N ASN A 207 -24.80 57.74 -43.82
CA ASN A 207 -24.50 56.88 -44.96
C ASN A 207 -23.93 57.64 -46.16
N GLU A 208 -22.97 57.01 -46.84
CA GLU A 208 -22.95 56.77 -48.30
C GLU A 208 -22.55 55.32 -48.56
#